data_AF-K7VKM9-F1
#
_entry.id   AF-K7VKM9-F1
#
_cell.length_a   1.000
_cell.length_b   1.000
_cell.length_c   1.000
_cell.angle_alpha   90.00
_cell.angle_beta   90.00
_cell.angle_gamma   90.00
#
_symmetry.space_group_name_H-M   'P 1'
#
loop_
_entity.id
_entity.type
_entity.pdbx_description
1 polymer ?
#
loop_
_entity_poly.entity_id
_entity_poly.type
_entity_poly.pdbx_seq_one_letter_code
_entity_poly.pdbx_strand_id
1 'polypeptide(L)'
;MDQQAKIDADFLEPTVLLDETHYQEGYRNGYNDGLASGKEEGRQVGLKMGFQVGEELGFFQGCLDVWTSAILIDQNAFTARVRKNIEQLAALVGSYPLSDPENEQIQDVMEKIRLKFRVITASLGVKLEYEGHPKSSKQDAEDL
;
A
#
# COMPACT_ATOMS: atom_id res chain seq x y z
N MET A 1 12.90 -61.36 47.72
CA MET A 1 11.68 -60.59 48.01
C MET A 1 12.16 -59.17 48.26
N ASP A 2 12.07 -58.22 47.35
CA ASP A 2 11.15 -58.05 46.25
C ASP A 2 11.78 -57.20 45.15
N GLN A 3 11.64 -57.68 43.92
CA GLN A 3 11.92 -56.95 42.69
C GLN A 3 10.62 -56.92 41.91
N GLN A 4 9.91 -55.78 41.91
CA GLN A 4 8.83 -55.35 40.99
C GLN A 4 8.13 -54.13 41.65
N ALA A 5 7.77 -53.02 41.03
CA ALA A 5 8.09 -52.38 39.77
C ALA A 5 7.94 -50.87 40.07
N LYS A 6 8.94 -50.06 39.71
CA LYS A 6 8.80 -48.59 39.72
C LYS A 6 8.53 -48.15 38.28
N ILE A 7 7.41 -48.62 37.73
CA ILE A 7 6.93 -48.23 36.39
C ILE A 7 5.40 -48.12 36.48
N ASP A 8 4.91 -47.19 37.28
CA ASP A 8 3.51 -46.74 37.25
C ASP A 8 3.47 -45.21 37.09
N ALA A 9 4.36 -44.66 36.26
CA ALA A 9 4.01 -43.44 35.55
C ALA A 9 3.04 -43.91 34.47
N ASP A 10 1.76 -43.63 34.68
CA ASP A 10 0.61 -44.19 33.98
C ASP A 10 0.82 -44.11 32.46
N PHE A 11 1.14 -45.24 31.81
CA PHE A 11 1.44 -45.31 30.37
C PHE A 11 0.28 -44.77 29.51
N LEU A 12 -0.93 -44.67 30.08
CA LEU A 12 -2.12 -44.14 29.43
C LEU A 12 -2.28 -42.62 29.58
N GLU A 13 -1.57 -41.94 30.50
CA GLU A 13 -1.61 -40.47 30.65
C GLU A 13 -1.33 -39.70 29.35
N PRO A 14 -0.31 -40.07 28.54
CA PRO A 14 -0.08 -39.45 27.23
C PRO A 14 -1.24 -39.64 26.25
N THR A 15 -1.99 -40.74 26.37
CA THR A 15 -3.16 -41.02 25.52
C THR A 15 -4.37 -40.18 25.93
N VAL A 16 -4.53 -39.95 27.23
CA VAL A 16 -5.62 -39.12 27.79
C VAL A 16 -5.40 -37.64 27.50
N LEU A 17 -4.14 -37.19 27.49
CA LEU A 17 -3.75 -35.80 27.20
C LEU A 17 -3.57 -35.51 25.70
N LEU A 18 -3.72 -36.52 24.85
CA LEU A 18 -3.41 -36.43 23.41
C LEU A 18 -4.20 -35.32 22.70
N ASP A 19 -5.49 -35.19 23.00
CA ASP A 19 -6.36 -34.17 22.40
C ASP A 19 -5.91 -32.76 22.77
N GLU A 20 -5.64 -32.51 24.05
CA GLU A 20 -5.11 -31.22 24.53
C GLU A 20 -3.74 -30.93 23.91
N THR A 21 -2.84 -31.92 23.81
CA THR A 21 -1.51 -31.70 23.21
C THR A 21 -1.60 -31.33 21.74
N HIS A 22 -2.43 -32.01 20.95
CA HIS A 22 -2.62 -31.68 19.54
C HIS A 22 -3.38 -30.37 19.34
N TYR A 23 -4.33 -30.04 20.23
CA TYR A 23 -5.00 -28.74 20.21
C TYR A 23 -4.00 -27.60 20.44
N GLN A 24 -3.18 -27.70 21.48
CA GLN A 24 -2.15 -26.70 21.79
C GLN A 24 -1.08 -26.62 20.69
N GLU A 25 -0.69 -27.76 20.13
CA GLU A 25 0.23 -27.82 19.00
C GLU A 25 -0.37 -27.17 17.75
N GLY A 26 -1.61 -27.49 17.40
CA GLY A 26 -2.33 -26.91 16.27
C GLY A 26 -2.50 -25.39 16.43
N TYR A 27 -2.87 -24.94 17.63
CA TYR A 27 -2.96 -23.50 17.93
C TYR A 27 -1.60 -22.81 17.77
N ARG A 28 -0.54 -23.37 18.36
CA ARG A 28 0.83 -22.82 18.27
C ARG A 28 1.32 -22.77 16.82
N ASN A 29 1.09 -23.84 16.05
CA ASN A 29 1.48 -23.90 14.65
C ASN A 29 0.69 -22.86 13.84
N GLY A 30 -0.64 -22.83 13.97
CA GLY A 30 -1.47 -21.85 13.27
C GLY A 30 -1.16 -20.40 13.64
N TYR A 31 -0.83 -20.12 14.90
CA TYR A 31 -0.41 -18.80 15.34
C TYR A 31 0.93 -18.38 14.72
N ASN A 32 1.93 -19.26 14.77
CA ASN A 32 3.26 -18.97 14.21
C ASN A 32 3.19 -18.79 12.69
N ASP A 33 2.47 -19.67 12.00
CA ASP A 33 2.29 -19.61 10.55
C ASP A 33 1.52 -18.35 10.16
N GLY A 34 0.41 -18.05 10.84
CA GLY A 34 -0.38 -16.84 10.60
C GLY A 34 0.38 -15.55 10.88
N LEU A 35 1.27 -15.53 11.89
CA LEU A 35 2.13 -14.38 12.16
C LEU A 35 3.17 -14.18 11.05
N ALA A 36 3.78 -15.27 10.59
CA ALA A 36 4.78 -15.22 9.52
C ALA A 36 4.14 -14.81 8.18
N SER A 37 3.05 -15.45 7.79
CA SER A 37 2.35 -15.15 6.54
C SER A 37 1.74 -13.74 6.56
N GLY A 38 1.08 -13.35 7.64
CA GLY A 38 0.48 -12.02 7.77
C GLY A 38 1.49 -10.88 7.66
N LYS A 39 2.71 -11.07 8.18
CA LYS A 39 3.79 -10.10 8.02
C LYS A 39 4.25 -9.97 6.57
N GLU A 40 4.43 -11.10 5.87
CA GLU A 40 4.88 -11.09 4.48
C GLU A 40 3.80 -10.53 3.55
N GLU A 41 2.56 -10.96 3.72
CA GLU A 41 1.41 -10.44 2.96
C GLU A 41 1.24 -8.93 3.17
N GLY A 42 1.29 -8.47 4.43
CA GLY A 42 1.21 -7.04 4.75
C GLY A 42 2.32 -6.24 4.08
N ARG A 43 3.55 -6.76 4.06
CA ARG A 43 4.69 -6.13 3.37
C ARG A 43 4.46 -6.04 1.85
N GLN A 44 4.02 -7.12 1.23
CA GLN A 44 3.79 -7.18 -0.22
C GLN A 44 2.66 -6.22 -0.64
N VAL A 45 1.55 -6.24 0.09
CA VAL A 45 0.41 -5.33 -0.16
C VAL A 45 0.85 -3.89 0.04
N GLY A 46 1.52 -3.58 1.15
CA GLY A 46 2.02 -2.23 1.45
C GLY A 46 2.97 -1.70 0.37
N LEU A 47 3.91 -2.53 -0.11
CA LEU A 47 4.83 -2.15 -1.17
C LEU A 47 4.10 -1.87 -2.49
N LYS A 48 3.18 -2.74 -2.89
CA LYS A 48 2.40 -2.59 -4.12
C LYS A 48 1.53 -1.34 -4.10
N MET A 49 0.80 -1.13 -3.00
CA MET A 49 -0.08 0.03 -2.85
C MET A 49 0.73 1.33 -2.76
N GLY A 50 1.81 1.32 -1.98
CA GLY A 50 2.72 2.46 -1.85
C GLY A 50 3.35 2.85 -3.18
N PHE A 51 3.77 1.88 -3.99
CA PHE A 51 4.28 2.14 -5.34
C PHE A 51 3.23 2.78 -6.24
N GLN A 52 2.01 2.25 -6.27
CA GLN A 52 0.92 2.80 -7.10
C GLN A 52 0.59 4.26 -6.73
N VAL A 53 0.55 4.57 -5.43
CA VAL A 53 0.31 5.93 -4.93
C VAL A 53 1.49 6.84 -5.26
N GLY A 54 2.72 6.37 -5.03
CA GLY A 54 3.94 7.13 -5.29
C GLY A 54 4.15 7.44 -6.78
N GLU A 55 3.85 6.47 -7.65
CA GLU A 55 3.88 6.65 -9.11
C GLU A 55 2.90 7.74 -9.56
N GLU A 56 1.66 7.68 -9.08
CA GLU A 56 0.63 8.67 -9.40
C GLU A 56 1.00 10.08 -8.91
N LEU A 57 1.45 10.19 -7.65
CA LEU A 57 1.90 11.48 -7.10
C LEU A 57 3.12 12.02 -7.84
N GLY A 58 4.08 11.13 -8.18
CA GLY A 58 5.25 11.49 -8.96
C GLY A 58 4.91 12.00 -10.35
N PHE A 59 3.91 11.41 -11.01
CA PHE A 59 3.39 11.91 -12.29
C PHE A 59 2.83 13.34 -12.17
N PHE A 60 2.00 13.60 -11.15
CA PHE A 60 1.46 14.94 -10.91
C PHE A 60 2.56 15.95 -10.57
N GLN A 61 3.52 15.56 -9.73
CA GLN A 61 4.67 16.39 -9.39
C GLN A 61 5.51 16.73 -10.64
N GLY A 62 5.79 15.76 -11.50
CA GLY A 62 6.53 16.01 -12.75
C GLY A 62 5.82 17.01 -13.67
N CYS A 63 4.49 16.92 -13.78
CA CYS A 63 3.70 17.91 -14.52
C CYS A 63 3.77 19.30 -13.88
N LEU A 64 3.66 19.38 -12.55
CA LEU A 64 3.80 20.64 -11.81
C LEU A 64 5.17 21.28 -12.04
N ASP A 65 6.25 20.50 -12.02
CA ASP A 65 7.61 21.00 -12.21
C ASP A 65 7.78 21.61 -13.61
N VAL A 66 7.24 20.94 -14.64
CA VAL A 66 7.24 21.44 -16.02
C VAL A 66 6.43 22.73 -16.14
N TRP A 67 5.20 22.75 -15.62
CA TRP A 67 4.34 23.95 -15.69
C TRP A 67 4.93 25.13 -14.90
N THR A 68 5.50 24.87 -13.73
CA THR A 68 6.16 25.89 -12.92
C THR A 68 7.37 26.46 -13.64
N SER A 69 8.18 25.59 -14.26
CA SER A 69 9.32 26.01 -15.08
C SER A 69 8.89 26.86 -16.28
N ALA A 70 7.80 26.52 -16.95
CA ALA A 70 7.25 27.32 -18.04
C ALA A 70 6.83 28.73 -17.59
N ILE A 71 6.21 28.85 -16.40
CA ILE A 71 5.84 30.15 -15.81
C ILE A 71 7.08 31.00 -15.48
N LEU A 72 8.16 30.37 -15.04
CA LEU A 72 9.42 31.07 -14.73
C LEU A 72 10.08 31.64 -15.99
N ILE A 73 10.00 30.93 -17.10
CA ILE A 73 10.54 31.37 -18.39
C ILE A 73 9.65 32.47 -19.01
N ASP A 74 8.34 32.27 -18.99
CA ASP A 74 7.35 33.22 -19.49
C ASP A 74 6.18 33.33 -18.50
N GLN A 75 6.09 34.47 -17.81
CA GLN A 75 5.01 34.76 -16.86
C GLN A 75 3.62 34.77 -17.51
N ASN A 76 3.54 34.90 -18.83
CA ASN A 76 2.31 34.88 -19.61
C ASN A 76 2.06 33.54 -20.31
N ALA A 77 2.88 32.51 -20.07
CA ALA A 77 2.71 31.17 -20.67
C ALA A 77 1.32 30.58 -20.39
N PHE A 78 0.73 30.91 -19.23
CA PHE A 78 -0.61 30.50 -18.84
C PHE A 78 -1.44 31.67 -18.33
N THR A 79 -2.76 31.56 -18.45
CA THR A 79 -3.69 32.54 -17.85
C THR A 79 -3.59 32.56 -16.32
N ALA A 80 -3.94 33.69 -15.69
CA ALA A 80 -3.95 33.82 -14.23
C ALA A 80 -4.80 32.74 -13.53
N ARG A 81 -5.90 32.32 -14.18
CA ARG A 81 -6.76 31.23 -13.68
C ARG A 81 -6.03 29.89 -13.64
N VAL A 82 -5.29 29.57 -14.70
CA VAL A 82 -4.52 28.32 -14.79
C VAL A 82 -3.38 28.32 -13.78
N ARG A 83 -2.63 29.42 -13.64
CA ARG A 83 -1.58 29.54 -12.63
C ARG A 83 -2.10 29.31 -11.21
N LYS A 84 -3.24 29.92 -10.86
CA LYS A 84 -3.89 29.69 -9.56
C LYS A 84 -4.28 28.22 -9.35
N ASN A 85 -4.75 27.53 -10.39
CA ASN A 85 -5.05 26.10 -10.29
C ASN A 85 -3.79 25.25 -10.09
N ILE A 86 -2.68 25.60 -10.76
CA ILE A 86 -1.37 24.95 -10.60
C ILE A 86 -0.86 25.11 -9.16
N GLU A 87 -0.92 26.32 -8.60
CA GLU A 87 -0.56 26.59 -7.20
C GLU A 87 -1.41 25.75 -6.22
N GLN A 88 -2.72 25.65 -6.46
CA GLN A 88 -3.61 24.82 -5.65
C GLN A 88 -3.28 23.32 -5.76
N LEU A 89 -2.96 22.84 -6.96
CA LEU A 89 -2.54 21.46 -7.16
C LEU A 89 -1.22 21.18 -6.44
N ALA A 90 -0.25 22.09 -6.53
CA ALA A 90 1.03 21.97 -5.81
C ALA A 90 0.84 21.92 -4.29
N ALA A 91 -0.06 22.73 -3.74
CA ALA A 91 -0.40 22.67 -2.33
C ALA A 91 -1.02 21.32 -1.93
N LEU A 92 -1.93 20.77 -2.74
CA LEU A 92 -2.55 19.47 -2.48
C LEU A 92 -1.55 18.31 -2.55
N VAL A 93 -0.68 18.30 -3.56
CA VAL A 93 0.37 17.28 -3.72
C VAL A 93 1.39 17.37 -2.58
N GLY A 94 1.83 18.57 -2.22
CA GLY A 94 2.77 18.79 -1.12
C GLY A 94 2.20 18.51 0.28
N SER A 95 0.88 18.58 0.45
CA SER A 95 0.21 18.24 1.71
C SER A 95 -0.23 16.78 1.81
N TYR A 96 0.10 15.94 0.83
CA TYR A 96 -0.34 14.54 0.83
C TYR A 96 0.34 13.75 1.96
N PRO A 97 -0.42 13.10 2.87
CA PRO A 97 0.14 12.47 4.07
C PRO A 97 0.76 11.10 3.74
N LEU A 98 1.98 11.09 3.19
CA LEU A 98 2.71 9.85 2.84
C LEU A 98 3.08 9.00 4.08
N SER A 99 3.26 9.61 5.24
CA SER A 99 3.70 8.94 6.47
C SER A 99 2.58 8.36 7.31
N ASP A 100 1.32 8.64 6.95
CA ASP A 100 0.14 8.24 7.72
C ASP A 100 -0.85 7.49 6.80
N PRO A 101 -0.53 6.25 6.38
CA PRO A 101 -1.33 5.50 5.42
C PRO A 101 -2.74 5.13 5.93
N GLU A 102 -2.97 5.22 7.24
CA GLU A 102 -4.28 4.97 7.88
C GLU A 102 -5.17 6.22 7.92
N ASN A 103 -4.67 7.35 7.41
CA ASN A 103 -5.44 8.58 7.38
C ASN A 103 -6.70 8.45 6.53
N GLU A 104 -7.86 8.60 7.15
CA GLU A 104 -9.17 8.50 6.48
C GLU A 104 -9.32 9.48 5.32
N GLN A 105 -8.59 10.59 5.32
CA GLN A 105 -8.67 11.65 4.30
C GLN A 105 -7.78 11.39 3.08
N ILE A 106 -6.92 10.35 3.09
CA ILE A 106 -5.98 10.06 1.99
C ILE A 106 -6.68 9.92 0.65
N GLN A 107 -7.81 9.21 0.64
CA GLN A 107 -8.57 8.97 -0.59
C GLN A 107 -9.20 10.27 -1.10
N ASP A 108 -9.76 11.07 -0.20
CA ASP A 108 -10.37 12.36 -0.53
C ASP A 108 -9.34 13.36 -1.06
N VAL A 109 -8.13 13.39 -0.49
CA VAL A 109 -7.04 14.24 -0.96
C VAL A 109 -6.59 13.78 -2.35
N MET A 110 -6.44 12.47 -2.58
CA MET A 110 -6.08 11.95 -3.91
C MET A 110 -7.13 12.30 -4.97
N GLU A 111 -8.42 12.16 -4.63
CA GLU A 111 -9.49 12.55 -5.55
C GLU A 111 -9.46 14.05 -5.87
N LYS A 112 -9.21 14.91 -4.87
CA LYS A 112 -9.02 16.35 -5.08
C LYS A 112 -7.85 16.65 -6.00
N ILE A 113 -6.72 15.96 -5.86
CA ILE A 113 -5.55 16.07 -6.75
C ILE A 113 -5.94 15.69 -8.18
N ARG A 114 -6.53 14.52 -8.39
CA ARG A 114 -6.99 14.03 -9.70
C ARG A 114 -7.96 15.00 -10.38
N LEU A 115 -8.96 15.49 -9.65
CA LEU A 115 -9.93 16.45 -10.16
C LEU A 115 -9.28 17.77 -10.55
N LYS A 116 -8.39 18.29 -9.71
CA LYS A 116 -7.68 19.54 -9.98
C LYS A 116 -6.77 19.41 -11.20
N PHE A 117 -6.08 18.29 -11.34
CA PHE A 117 -5.27 17.98 -12.50
C PHE A 117 -6.10 17.98 -13.80
N ARG A 118 -7.25 17.29 -13.82
CA ARG A 118 -8.18 17.29 -14.98
C ARG A 118 -8.66 18.69 -15.36
N VAL A 119 -8.92 19.55 -14.37
CA VAL A 119 -9.30 20.95 -14.62
C VAL A 119 -8.17 21.72 -15.31
N ILE A 120 -6.92 21.51 -14.90
CA ILE A 120 -5.75 22.16 -15.51
C ILE A 120 -5.57 21.65 -16.95
N THR A 121 -5.55 20.34 -17.17
CA THR A 121 -5.33 19.77 -18.51
C THR A 121 -6.41 20.16 -19.50
N ALA A 122 -7.69 20.18 -19.06
CA ALA A 122 -8.79 20.70 -19.85
C ALA A 122 -8.64 22.20 -20.18
N SER A 123 -8.16 23.01 -19.22
CA SER A 123 -7.92 24.45 -19.44
C SER A 123 -6.75 24.72 -20.39
N LEU A 124 -5.79 23.81 -20.45
CA LEU A 124 -4.63 23.86 -21.35
C LEU A 124 -4.90 23.24 -22.73
N GLY A 125 -6.02 22.52 -22.88
CA GLY A 125 -6.33 21.79 -24.12
C GLY A 125 -5.38 20.63 -24.42
N VAL A 126 -4.69 20.11 -23.40
CA VAL A 126 -3.72 19.00 -23.55
C VAL A 126 -4.33 17.70 -23.05
N LYS A 127 -4.08 16.61 -23.78
CA LYS A 127 -4.43 15.26 -23.32
C LYS A 127 -3.27 14.69 -22.50
N LEU A 128 -3.27 14.99 -21.20
CA LEU A 128 -2.39 14.36 -20.22
C LEU A 128 -3.26 13.52 -19.29
N GLU A 129 -3.01 12.22 -19.27
CA GLU A 129 -3.73 11.26 -18.46
C GLU A 129 -2.71 10.37 -17.75
N TYR A 130 -2.96 10.09 -16.48
CA TYR A 130 -2.23 9.06 -15.76
C TYR A 130 -2.85 7.71 -16.12
N GLU A 131 -2.15 6.92 -16.94
CA GLU A 131 -2.62 5.60 -17.39
C GLU A 131 -2.35 4.49 -16.36
N GLY A 132 -1.54 4.80 -15.33
CA GLY A 132 -1.08 3.86 -14.31
C GLY A 132 -0.05 2.87 -14.83
N HIS A 133 0.67 2.21 -13.90
CA HIS A 133 1.53 1.11 -14.28
C HIS A 133 0.75 0.03 -15.04
N PRO A 134 1.23 -0.44 -16.21
CA PRO A 134 0.64 -1.61 -16.87
C PRO A 134 0.64 -2.74 -15.86
N LYS A 135 -0.54 -3.24 -15.48
CA LYS A 135 -0.61 -4.45 -14.66
C LYS A 135 0.16 -5.51 -15.43
N SER A 136 1.24 -6.06 -14.84
CA SER A 136 1.89 -7.22 -15.43
C SER A 136 0.78 -8.21 -15.75
N SER A 137 0.75 -8.64 -17.02
CA SER A 137 -0.12 -9.72 -17.46
C SER A 137 -0.04 -10.84 -16.43
N LYS A 138 -1.15 -11.55 -16.22
CA LYS A 138 -1.36 -12.59 -15.21
C LYS A 138 -0.38 -13.78 -15.26
N GLN A 139 0.78 -13.67 -15.90
CA GLN A 139 1.78 -14.71 -16.10
C GLN A 139 2.69 -14.94 -14.88
N ASP A 140 2.82 -13.97 -13.97
CA ASP A 140 3.74 -14.10 -12.81
C ASP A 140 3.09 -14.74 -11.57
N ALA A 141 1.83 -15.18 -11.68
CA ALA A 141 1.09 -15.81 -10.58
C ALA A 141 1.10 -17.35 -10.61
N GLU A 142 1.75 -17.97 -11.59
CA GLU A 142 1.85 -19.43 -11.71
C GLU A 142 3.21 -20.01 -11.26
N ASP A 143 4.19 -19.17 -10.90
CA ASP A 143 5.54 -19.59 -10.50
C ASP A 143 5.89 -19.29 -9.02
N LEU A 144 4.87 -19.27 -8.13
CA LEU A 144 5.07 -19.29 -6.67
C LEU A 144 4.26 -20.40 -6.00
#